data_AF-A0A6I3CLU4-F1
#
_entry.id   AF-A0A6I3CLU4-F1
#
_cell.length_a   1.000
_cell.length_b   1.000
_cell.length_c   1.000
_cell.angle_alpha   90.00
_cell.angle_beta   90.00
_cell.angle_gamma   90.00
#
_symmetry.space_group_name_H-M   'P 1'
#
loop_
_entity.id
_entity.type
_entity.pdbx_description
1 polymer ?
#
loop_
_entity_poly.entity_id
_entity_poly.type
_entity_poly.pdbx_seq_one_letter_code
_entity_poly.pdbx_strand_id
1 'polypeptide(L)'
;MTRAIRILSAVTVAVLALTGVGVPANGAPAPDIASGGNAPGGWSIGPSAYQDLFGSAGVGEPQGTLVADSGFRPYPHGFPIPNWGSADSFAQNQVVYGLPERLTLENYKKGNYEGPAPLNSLSLRRTLGDGVCQDAKKIDPKTGECKLILGAELLAQMIESAGAGGHCFGIAAAAAALYNGQLPANQVGASGLGINANNQMGNPAVQTITRLFGTQYLNNNFLTDIYAGQSPTEVVQTLIKTLPSGQVPFLLSIVSEIGGHGITPYAVLDRGNGLFDIAVYDNNFPFRALALTVDTNTDSFVYTSATNPDSPTYTWSTATNAAISLTSIDEILAVQPCPVCRGKDTGTLLAFSSWDIKNNGLLGITLLDTQGNGLAADLYRLMSPLNPANQEQVSAPLIVIDPGVEFTVEVVAGALVVPQSLEVYAMSNGASDVLTLEDIPAQSTVKFAVFEKGTIFSATKPSSPRIQQLADEKVNSYEVNGHPLDLPKGVYVGQEWDRQAKSVRYSTTAKQTLKWNIQIDKNPTPTEFGWAGLGVEVPAGSDILVDY
;
A
#
# COMPACT_ATOMS: atom_id res chain seq x y z
N MET A 1 -33.55 -34.86 -70.74
CA MET A 1 -34.49 -33.72 -70.61
C MET A 1 -34.24 -33.15 -69.22
N THR A 2 -33.78 -31.92 -68.97
CA THR A 2 -33.65 -30.70 -69.78
C THR A 2 -32.53 -29.82 -69.16
N ARG A 3 -31.93 -28.99 -70.01
CA ARG A 3 -30.74 -28.10 -69.91
C ARG A 3 -30.65 -27.15 -68.67
N ALA A 4 -29.45 -26.97 -68.11
CA ALA A 4 -28.50 -25.82 -68.22
C ALA A 4 -28.83 -24.64 -67.28
N ILE A 5 -27.88 -24.02 -66.56
CA ILE A 5 -26.97 -22.97 -67.06
C ILE A 5 -25.80 -22.75 -66.06
N ARG A 6 -24.59 -22.56 -66.59
CA ARG A 6 -23.40 -22.01 -65.92
C ARG A 6 -23.49 -20.49 -65.87
N ILE A 7 -23.09 -19.84 -64.77
CA ILE A 7 -22.52 -18.49 -64.81
C ILE A 7 -21.31 -18.44 -63.89
N LEU A 8 -20.15 -18.22 -64.51
CA LEU A 8 -18.86 -17.86 -63.94
C LEU A 8 -18.75 -16.34 -64.12
N SER A 9 -18.58 -15.57 -63.05
CA SER A 9 -18.34 -14.13 -63.14
C SER A 9 -17.00 -13.77 -62.52
N ALA A 10 -16.14 -13.22 -63.36
CA ALA A 10 -14.77 -12.85 -63.13
C ALA A 10 -14.64 -11.67 -62.14
N VAL A 11 -13.65 -11.76 -61.25
CA VAL A 11 -13.13 -10.61 -60.48
C VAL A 11 -11.95 -10.05 -61.25
N THR A 12 -12.13 -8.84 -61.77
CA THR A 12 -11.12 -8.07 -62.49
C THR A 12 -10.09 -7.53 -61.49
N VAL A 13 -8.84 -8.00 -61.58
CA VAL A 13 -7.69 -7.38 -60.91
C VAL A 13 -7.20 -6.24 -61.82
N ALA A 14 -7.47 -5.00 -61.41
CA ALA A 14 -6.90 -3.82 -62.05
C ALA A 14 -5.50 -3.56 -61.46
N VAL A 15 -4.46 -3.93 -62.20
CA VAL A 15 -3.10 -3.44 -61.99
C VAL A 15 -3.01 -2.07 -62.68
N LEU A 16 -3.07 -0.99 -61.90
CA LEU A 16 -2.64 0.32 -62.38
C LEU A 16 -1.16 0.51 -62.02
N ALA A 17 -0.30 0.40 -63.02
CA ALA A 17 1.02 0.99 -63.00
C ALA A 17 0.88 2.50 -63.21
N LEU A 18 1.21 3.29 -62.19
CA LEU A 18 1.37 4.74 -62.29
C LEU A 18 2.85 5.08 -62.04
N THR A 19 3.53 5.44 -63.12
CA THR A 19 4.80 6.14 -63.12
C THR A 19 4.60 7.53 -62.51
N GLY A 20 5.00 7.70 -61.24
CA GLY A 20 5.02 8.97 -60.53
C GLY A 20 6.45 9.42 -60.28
N VAL A 21 6.76 10.62 -60.74
CA VAL A 21 8.02 11.36 -60.54
C VAL A 21 8.29 11.49 -59.04
N GLY A 22 9.55 11.31 -58.62
CA GLY A 22 9.97 11.32 -57.22
C GLY A 22 9.54 12.59 -56.48
N VAL A 23 8.71 12.40 -55.46
CA VAL A 23 8.53 13.33 -54.35
C VAL A 23 9.19 12.65 -53.16
N PRO A 24 10.09 13.31 -52.40
CA PRO A 24 10.60 12.71 -51.18
C PRO A 24 9.40 12.35 -50.31
N ALA A 25 9.35 11.12 -49.80
CA ALA A 25 8.38 10.74 -48.81
C ALA A 25 8.56 11.72 -47.64
N ASN A 26 7.67 12.70 -47.51
CA ASN A 26 7.47 13.40 -46.26
C ASN A 26 7.23 12.28 -45.25
N GLY A 27 8.20 12.07 -44.35
CA GLY A 27 8.07 11.12 -43.26
C GLY A 27 6.74 11.38 -42.59
N ALA A 28 6.05 10.30 -42.20
CA ALA A 28 4.90 10.44 -41.31
C ALA A 28 5.31 11.39 -40.16
N PRO A 29 4.46 12.37 -39.80
CA PRO A 29 4.77 13.26 -38.68
C PRO A 29 5.18 12.41 -37.49
N ALA A 30 6.24 12.83 -36.79
CA ALA A 30 6.72 12.12 -35.61
C ALA A 30 5.54 11.87 -34.66
N PRO A 31 5.46 10.69 -34.02
CA PRO A 31 4.39 10.39 -33.08
C PRO A 31 4.31 11.50 -32.03
N ASP A 32 3.10 12.00 -31.80
CA ASP A 32 2.86 13.02 -30.79
C ASP A 32 3.01 12.39 -29.40
N ILE A 33 4.21 12.54 -28.83
CA ILE A 33 4.58 12.02 -27.50
C ILE A 33 3.85 12.81 -26.39
N ALA A 34 3.58 14.10 -26.62
CA ALA A 34 2.95 14.98 -25.64
C ALA A 34 1.45 14.73 -25.44
N SER A 35 0.81 13.99 -26.35
CA SER A 35 -0.65 13.83 -26.36
C SER A 35 -1.37 15.13 -26.62
N GLY A 36 -1.05 15.79 -27.73
CA GLY A 36 -2.03 16.52 -28.51
C GLY A 36 -2.70 17.73 -27.87
N GLY A 37 -2.20 18.32 -26.78
CA GLY A 37 -2.57 19.66 -26.29
C GLY A 37 -4.08 19.99 -26.21
N ASN A 38 -4.93 18.96 -26.25
CA ASN A 38 -6.36 19.05 -26.44
C ASN A 38 -6.98 18.60 -25.15
N ALA A 39 -7.91 19.41 -24.67
CA ALA A 39 -8.58 19.13 -23.42
C ALA A 39 -9.32 17.78 -23.48
N PRO A 40 -9.48 17.09 -22.34
CA PRO A 40 -10.18 15.82 -22.29
C PRO A 40 -11.58 15.91 -22.90
N GLY A 41 -11.91 15.04 -23.88
CA GLY A 41 -13.27 14.83 -24.42
C GLY A 41 -14.17 16.09 -24.32
N GLY A 42 -15.33 16.11 -23.67
CA GLY A 42 -16.19 17.29 -23.47
C GLY A 42 -15.70 18.46 -22.59
N TRP A 43 -14.41 18.77 -22.54
CA TRP A 43 -13.93 20.03 -21.99
C TRP A 43 -13.96 21.13 -23.06
N SER A 44 -14.84 22.12 -22.88
CA SER A 44 -14.93 23.30 -23.77
C SER A 44 -13.88 24.35 -23.40
N ILE A 45 -12.60 24.01 -23.47
CA ILE A 45 -11.49 24.94 -23.22
C ILE A 45 -10.58 25.02 -24.45
N GLY A 46 -10.17 26.24 -24.82
CA GLY A 46 -9.25 26.45 -25.93
C GLY A 46 -7.84 25.91 -25.61
N PRO A 47 -7.07 25.45 -26.61
CA PRO A 47 -5.71 24.91 -26.40
C PRO A 47 -4.77 25.85 -25.63
N SER A 48 -4.87 27.17 -25.82
CA SER A 48 -4.05 28.14 -25.08
C SER A 48 -4.43 28.20 -23.59
N ALA A 49 -5.72 28.22 -23.28
CA ALA A 49 -6.19 28.24 -21.89
C ALA A 49 -5.92 26.89 -21.19
N TYR A 50 -5.90 25.78 -21.95
CA TYR A 50 -5.46 24.49 -21.45
C TYR A 50 -3.97 24.50 -21.10
N GLN A 51 -3.12 25.06 -21.97
CA GLN A 51 -1.69 25.26 -21.69
C GLN A 51 -1.44 26.22 -20.52
N ASP A 52 -2.28 27.26 -20.34
CA ASP A 52 -2.15 28.19 -19.21
C ASP A 52 -2.53 27.53 -17.87
N LEU A 53 -3.54 26.65 -17.85
CA LEU A 53 -4.00 25.96 -16.63
C LEU A 53 -3.14 24.75 -16.24
N PHE A 54 -2.58 24.05 -17.21
CA PHE A 54 -1.84 22.79 -16.99
C PHE A 54 -0.34 22.91 -17.28
N GLY A 55 0.12 24.14 -17.54
CA GLY A 55 1.52 24.51 -17.76
C GLY A 55 1.94 24.51 -19.22
N SER A 56 2.80 25.46 -19.60
CA SER A 56 3.34 25.58 -20.95
C SER A 56 4.20 24.37 -21.36
N ALA A 57 4.09 24.02 -22.64
CA ALA A 57 4.80 22.96 -23.35
C ALA A 57 6.31 23.26 -23.54
N GLY A 58 7.08 23.52 -22.48
CA GLY A 58 8.48 23.94 -22.64
C GLY A 58 9.47 23.44 -21.60
N VAL A 59 9.09 23.41 -20.31
CA VAL A 59 9.98 22.94 -19.24
C VAL A 59 9.72 21.47 -18.98
N GLY A 60 10.74 20.62 -19.17
CA GLY A 60 10.66 19.18 -18.92
C GLY A 60 10.00 18.37 -20.03
N GLU A 61 9.75 18.93 -21.22
CA GLU A 61 9.24 18.12 -22.34
C GLU A 61 10.30 17.15 -22.88
N PRO A 62 9.89 15.95 -23.34
CA PRO A 62 10.82 15.02 -24.00
C PRO A 62 11.42 15.59 -25.28
N GLN A 63 12.73 15.51 -25.40
CA GLN A 63 13.51 15.98 -26.55
C GLN A 63 14.25 14.82 -27.23
N GLY A 64 14.56 15.00 -28.52
CA GLY A 64 15.38 14.06 -29.29
C GLY A 64 14.59 13.24 -30.30
N THR A 65 15.21 12.17 -30.79
CA THR A 65 14.63 11.24 -31.77
C THR A 65 14.02 10.06 -31.04
N LEU A 66 12.74 9.77 -31.31
CA LEU A 66 12.06 8.61 -30.72
C LEU A 66 12.77 7.30 -31.10
N VAL A 67 13.21 6.54 -30.10
CA VAL A 67 13.88 5.23 -30.29
C VAL A 67 13.08 4.06 -29.72
N ALA A 68 12.16 4.30 -28.79
CA ALA A 68 11.20 3.32 -28.31
C ALA A 68 9.91 3.97 -27.84
N ASP A 69 8.77 3.32 -28.09
CA ASP A 69 7.44 3.84 -27.76
C ASP A 69 6.49 2.68 -27.47
N SER A 70 5.74 2.79 -26.38
CA SER A 70 4.65 1.87 -26.04
C SER A 70 3.33 2.23 -26.71
N GLY A 71 3.16 3.48 -27.13
CA GLY A 71 1.87 4.04 -27.54
C GLY A 71 1.03 4.57 -26.36
N PHE A 72 1.46 4.37 -25.10
CA PHE A 72 0.83 5.03 -23.95
C PHE A 72 1.07 6.53 -24.03
N ARG A 73 0.12 7.30 -23.51
CA ARG A 73 0.06 8.75 -23.61
C ARG A 73 -0.59 9.31 -22.34
N PRO A 74 -0.02 10.34 -21.67
CA PRO A 74 -0.62 10.99 -20.50
C PRO A 74 -2.14 11.19 -20.63
N TYR A 75 -2.59 11.60 -21.82
CA TYR A 75 -3.98 11.55 -22.21
C TYR A 75 -4.16 10.72 -23.51
N PRO A 76 -5.15 9.81 -23.62
CA PRO A 76 -6.22 9.49 -22.67
C PRO A 76 -5.91 8.30 -21.74
N HIS A 77 -4.66 7.84 -21.68
CA HIS A 77 -4.33 6.61 -20.98
C HIS A 77 -4.00 6.83 -19.49
N GLY A 78 -3.47 8.00 -19.14
CA GLY A 78 -3.29 8.43 -17.75
C GLY A 78 -4.60 8.88 -17.11
N PHE A 79 -4.64 8.89 -15.77
CA PHE A 79 -5.76 9.49 -15.05
C PHE A 79 -5.71 11.02 -15.19
N PRO A 80 -6.82 11.66 -15.56
CA PRO A 80 -6.89 13.11 -15.78
C PRO A 80 -7.11 13.87 -14.45
N ILE A 81 -6.45 13.43 -13.38
CA ILE A 81 -6.48 14.08 -12.06
C ILE A 81 -5.07 14.11 -11.49
N PRO A 82 -4.70 15.18 -10.78
CA PRO A 82 -3.45 15.21 -10.06
C PRO A 82 -3.53 14.26 -8.85
N ASN A 83 -2.36 13.85 -8.40
CA ASN A 83 -2.18 13.11 -7.17
C ASN A 83 -2.89 13.78 -5.97
N TRP A 84 -3.40 12.98 -5.05
CA TRP A 84 -4.06 13.45 -3.83
C TRP A 84 -3.52 12.73 -2.60
N GLY A 85 -3.58 13.40 -1.45
CA GLY A 85 -3.20 12.83 -0.16
C GLY A 85 -4.20 13.16 0.94
N SER A 86 -4.47 14.45 1.17
CA SER A 86 -5.47 14.90 2.13
C SER A 86 -6.90 14.84 1.57
N ALA A 87 -7.90 14.76 2.47
CA ALA A 87 -9.31 14.89 2.09
C ALA A 87 -9.60 16.21 1.36
N ASP A 88 -8.92 17.30 1.72
CA ASP A 88 -9.03 18.58 1.05
C ASP A 88 -8.49 18.51 -0.40
N SER A 89 -7.29 17.96 -0.61
CA SER A 89 -6.73 17.77 -1.96
C SER A 89 -7.60 16.86 -2.84
N PHE A 90 -8.22 15.83 -2.24
CA PHE A 90 -9.16 14.97 -2.92
C PHE A 90 -10.45 15.71 -3.29
N ALA A 91 -11.01 16.50 -2.38
CA ALA A 91 -12.20 17.32 -2.63
C ALA A 91 -11.94 18.41 -3.69
N GLN A 92 -10.73 18.99 -3.71
CA GLN A 92 -10.31 19.90 -4.78
C GLN A 92 -10.36 19.21 -6.14
N ASN A 93 -9.93 17.94 -6.25
CA ASN A 93 -10.04 17.19 -7.49
C ASN A 93 -11.50 17.01 -7.92
N GLN A 94 -12.40 16.72 -6.99
CA GLN A 94 -13.84 16.59 -7.25
C GLN A 94 -14.48 17.90 -7.72
N VAL A 95 -13.99 19.05 -7.25
CA VAL A 95 -14.45 20.38 -7.68
C VAL A 95 -13.90 20.75 -9.06
N VAL A 96 -12.60 20.56 -9.29
CA VAL A 96 -11.90 21.02 -10.49
C VAL A 96 -12.12 20.08 -11.67
N TYR A 97 -11.94 18.78 -11.46
CA TYR A 97 -11.99 17.77 -12.51
C TYR A 97 -13.34 17.04 -12.57
N GLY A 98 -14.15 17.13 -11.51
CA GLY A 98 -15.43 16.42 -11.43
C GLY A 98 -15.29 14.92 -11.20
N LEU A 99 -14.12 14.47 -10.73
CA LEU A 99 -13.75 13.06 -10.60
C LEU A 99 -13.28 12.75 -9.17
N PRO A 100 -13.54 11.53 -8.67
CA PRO A 100 -14.37 10.48 -9.27
C PRO A 100 -15.88 10.81 -9.25
N GLU A 101 -16.29 11.82 -8.47
CA GLU A 101 -17.65 12.32 -8.38
C GLU A 101 -17.62 13.83 -8.23
N ARG A 102 -18.57 14.54 -8.87
CA ARG A 102 -18.56 16.00 -8.90
C ARG A 102 -18.99 16.59 -7.57
N LEU A 103 -18.11 17.39 -6.96
CA LEU A 103 -18.41 18.21 -5.78
C LEU A 103 -18.74 19.65 -6.19
N THR A 104 -19.79 20.24 -5.61
CA THR A 104 -20.11 21.65 -5.88
C THR A 104 -19.18 22.57 -5.10
N LEU A 105 -18.83 23.72 -5.68
CA LEU A 105 -18.03 24.74 -4.98
C LEU A 105 -18.71 25.24 -3.69
N GLU A 106 -20.05 25.26 -3.67
CA GLU A 106 -20.81 25.61 -2.48
C GLU A 106 -20.60 24.59 -1.36
N ASN A 107 -20.70 23.29 -1.66
CA ASN A 107 -20.48 22.23 -0.68
C ASN A 107 -19.04 22.22 -0.19
N TYR A 108 -18.06 22.37 -1.09
CA TYR A 108 -16.65 22.50 -0.72
C TYR A 108 -16.41 23.66 0.26
N LYS A 109 -16.92 24.86 -0.05
CA LYS A 109 -16.78 26.05 0.81
C LYS A 109 -17.47 25.90 2.17
N LYS A 110 -18.51 25.09 2.26
CA LYS A 110 -19.22 24.77 3.51
C LYS A 110 -18.55 23.66 4.32
N GLY A 111 -17.51 23.01 3.78
CA GLY A 111 -16.92 21.80 4.37
C GLY A 111 -17.82 20.57 4.26
N ASN A 112 -18.82 20.59 3.38
CA ASN A 112 -19.76 19.50 3.17
C ASN A 112 -19.20 18.52 2.13
N TYR A 113 -18.09 17.86 2.47
CA TYR A 113 -17.48 16.82 1.65
C TYR A 113 -16.88 15.73 2.53
N GLU A 114 -16.75 14.54 1.97
CA GLU A 114 -16.11 13.40 2.61
C GLU A 114 -14.78 13.11 1.92
N GLY A 115 -13.83 12.58 2.68
CA GLY A 115 -12.59 12.07 2.11
C GLY A 115 -12.83 10.80 1.28
N PRO A 116 -11.76 10.24 0.69
CA PRO A 116 -11.85 8.95 0.04
C PRO A 116 -12.34 7.88 1.03
N ALA A 117 -13.26 7.02 0.58
CA ALA A 117 -13.75 5.92 1.39
C ALA A 117 -12.60 4.96 1.76
N PRO A 118 -12.56 4.42 3.00
CA PRO A 118 -11.59 3.41 3.40
C PRO A 118 -11.60 2.17 2.50
N LEU A 119 -10.47 1.46 2.45
CA LEU A 119 -10.32 0.22 1.71
C LEU A 119 -11.31 -0.84 2.22
N ASN A 120 -12.14 -1.33 1.31
CA ASN A 120 -13.08 -2.40 1.63
C ASN A 120 -12.46 -3.79 1.50
N SER A 121 -13.20 -4.81 1.94
CA SER A 121 -12.74 -6.20 1.91
C SER A 121 -12.46 -6.71 0.50
N LEU A 122 -13.20 -6.28 -0.52
CA LEU A 122 -12.92 -6.66 -1.91
C LEU A 122 -11.55 -6.12 -2.38
N SER A 123 -11.20 -4.88 -2.03
CA SER A 123 -9.92 -4.26 -2.36
C SER A 123 -8.75 -4.97 -1.69
N LEU A 124 -8.92 -5.34 -0.41
CA LEU A 124 -7.91 -6.10 0.33
C LEU A 124 -7.76 -7.51 -0.23
N ARG A 125 -8.85 -8.21 -0.57
CA ARG A 125 -8.79 -9.53 -1.20
C ARG A 125 -8.05 -9.52 -2.53
N ARG A 126 -8.26 -8.48 -3.36
CA ARG A 126 -7.54 -8.32 -4.63
C ARG A 126 -6.04 -8.10 -4.44
N THR A 127 -5.62 -7.61 -3.28
CA THR A 127 -4.23 -7.24 -3.00
C THR A 127 -3.49 -8.30 -2.19
N LEU A 128 -4.17 -8.91 -1.22
CA LEU A 128 -3.60 -9.81 -0.20
C LEU A 128 -4.16 -11.25 -0.28
N GLY A 129 -5.17 -11.48 -1.13
CA GLY A 129 -5.87 -12.76 -1.26
C GLY A 129 -7.00 -12.96 -0.24
N ASP A 130 -7.69 -14.10 -0.32
CA ASP A 130 -8.87 -14.40 0.50
C ASP A 130 -8.56 -14.62 2.00
N GLY A 131 -7.28 -14.75 2.36
CA GLY A 131 -6.83 -14.93 3.74
C GLY A 131 -7.12 -13.73 4.66
N VAL A 132 -7.50 -12.58 4.11
CA VAL A 132 -7.99 -11.41 4.86
C VAL A 132 -9.37 -11.62 5.47
N CYS A 133 -10.14 -12.60 4.98
CA CYS A 133 -11.49 -12.88 5.45
C CYS A 133 -11.49 -13.83 6.65
N GLN A 134 -12.31 -13.52 7.67
CA GLN A 134 -12.53 -14.41 8.82
C GLN A 134 -13.06 -15.78 8.39
N ASP A 135 -13.90 -15.84 7.35
CA ASP A 135 -14.39 -17.08 6.76
C ASP A 135 -14.52 -16.93 5.25
N ALA A 136 -13.64 -17.60 4.51
CA ALA A 136 -13.64 -17.60 3.05
C ALA A 136 -14.95 -18.17 2.46
N LYS A 137 -15.70 -19.00 3.19
CA LYS A 137 -17.00 -19.53 2.72
C LYS A 137 -18.13 -18.50 2.82
N LYS A 138 -17.95 -17.44 3.60
CA LYS A 138 -18.91 -16.33 3.78
C LYS A 138 -18.60 -15.12 2.89
N ILE A 139 -17.65 -15.25 1.96
CA ILE A 139 -17.44 -14.25 0.91
C ILE A 139 -18.72 -14.16 0.07
N ASP A 140 -19.28 -12.96 -0.04
CA ASP A 140 -20.43 -12.72 -0.90
C ASP A 140 -20.05 -13.02 -2.36
N PRO A 141 -20.73 -13.94 -3.06
CA PRO A 141 -20.35 -14.33 -4.42
C PRO A 141 -20.62 -13.24 -5.47
N LYS A 142 -21.41 -12.22 -5.16
CA LYS A 142 -21.75 -11.10 -6.04
C LYS A 142 -20.87 -9.88 -5.78
N THR A 143 -20.74 -9.47 -4.52
CA THR A 143 -19.98 -8.27 -4.16
C THR A 143 -18.51 -8.59 -3.84
N GLY A 144 -18.22 -9.83 -3.46
CA GLY A 144 -16.90 -10.24 -3.00
C GLY A 144 -16.58 -9.73 -1.59
N GLU A 145 -17.55 -9.19 -0.87
CA GLU A 145 -17.35 -8.68 0.48
C GLU A 145 -17.28 -9.82 1.50
N CYS A 146 -16.52 -9.59 2.57
CA CYS A 146 -16.43 -10.47 3.73
C CYS A 146 -16.14 -9.67 4.99
N LYS A 147 -16.35 -10.29 6.16
CA LYS A 147 -15.85 -9.77 7.43
C LYS A 147 -14.33 -9.98 7.49
N LEU A 148 -13.59 -8.90 7.76
CA LEU A 148 -12.13 -8.91 7.81
C LEU A 148 -11.61 -9.43 9.15
N ILE A 149 -10.42 -10.02 9.14
CA ILE A 149 -9.63 -10.24 10.35
C ILE A 149 -9.04 -8.89 10.80
N LEU A 150 -8.84 -8.71 12.11
CA LEU A 150 -8.30 -7.47 12.69
C LEU A 150 -7.01 -7.00 12.00
N GLY A 151 -6.07 -7.93 11.78
CA GLY A 151 -4.80 -7.58 11.14
C GLY A 151 -4.96 -7.02 9.72
N ALA A 152 -5.98 -7.45 8.96
CA ALA A 152 -6.24 -6.93 7.63
C ALA A 152 -6.84 -5.51 7.69
N GLU A 153 -7.65 -5.22 8.71
CA GLU A 153 -8.17 -3.86 8.96
C GLU A 153 -7.02 -2.91 9.33
N LEU A 154 -6.06 -3.35 10.14
CA LEU A 154 -4.89 -2.54 10.49
C LEU A 154 -3.96 -2.33 9.29
N LEU A 155 -3.77 -3.34 8.42
CA LEU A 155 -3.05 -3.13 7.16
C LEU A 155 -3.75 -2.13 6.24
N ALA A 156 -5.09 -2.17 6.16
CA ALA A 156 -5.87 -1.18 5.41
C ALA A 156 -5.63 0.24 5.94
N GLN A 157 -5.76 0.42 7.25
CA GLN A 157 -5.52 1.68 7.93
C GLN A 157 -4.07 2.18 7.71
N MET A 158 -3.08 1.29 7.71
CA MET A 158 -1.69 1.68 7.43
C MET A 158 -1.54 2.16 5.98
N ILE A 159 -2.14 1.49 5.00
CA ILE A 159 -2.09 1.90 3.59
C ILE A 159 -2.73 3.29 3.43
N GLU A 160 -3.90 3.49 4.02
CA GLU A 160 -4.62 4.77 4.00
C GLU A 160 -3.82 5.89 4.65
N SER A 161 -3.26 5.64 5.84
CA SER A 161 -2.44 6.61 6.56
C SER A 161 -1.15 6.96 5.81
N ALA A 162 -0.50 5.97 5.21
CA ALA A 162 0.68 6.19 4.37
C ALA A 162 0.34 7.01 3.12
N GLY A 163 -0.88 6.84 2.59
CA GLY A 163 -1.39 7.56 1.42
C GLY A 163 -1.71 9.04 1.68
N ALA A 164 -1.65 9.50 2.94
CA ALA A 164 -1.92 10.90 3.29
C ALA A 164 -0.96 11.90 2.61
N GLY A 165 0.24 11.45 2.23
CA GLY A 165 1.22 12.23 1.47
C GLY A 165 1.02 12.18 -0.06
N GLY A 166 0.19 11.28 -0.57
CA GLY A 166 0.06 11.04 -2.00
C GLY A 166 -0.18 9.57 -2.35
N HIS A 167 -0.74 9.33 -3.53
CA HIS A 167 -1.00 8.03 -4.13
C HIS A 167 -0.19 7.79 -5.43
N CYS A 168 0.89 8.53 -5.69
CA CYS A 168 1.63 8.53 -6.97
C CYS A 168 1.90 7.12 -7.51
N PHE A 169 2.41 6.23 -6.65
CA PHE A 169 2.71 4.84 -6.99
C PHE A 169 1.45 4.10 -7.51
N GLY A 170 0.34 4.22 -6.79
CA GLY A 170 -0.92 3.60 -7.16
C GLY A 170 -1.55 4.18 -8.43
N ILE A 171 -1.44 5.49 -8.64
CA ILE A 171 -1.97 6.17 -9.85
C ILE A 171 -1.18 5.71 -11.09
N ALA A 172 0.16 5.76 -11.01
CA ALA A 172 1.03 5.32 -12.09
C ALA A 172 0.83 3.84 -12.43
N ALA A 173 0.75 2.97 -11.41
CA ALA A 173 0.53 1.54 -11.61
C ALA A 173 -0.85 1.26 -12.22
N ALA A 174 -1.91 1.91 -11.72
CA ALA A 174 -3.26 1.74 -12.23
C ALA A 174 -3.38 2.20 -13.70
N ALA A 175 -2.73 3.31 -14.07
CA ALA A 175 -2.75 3.82 -15.44
C ALA A 175 -2.05 2.85 -16.41
N ALA A 176 -0.86 2.39 -16.06
CA ALA A 176 -0.12 1.41 -16.85
C ALA A 176 -0.89 0.08 -16.98
N ALA A 177 -1.42 -0.44 -15.87
CA ALA A 177 -2.18 -1.68 -15.86
C ALA A 177 -3.48 -1.60 -16.66
N LEU A 178 -4.19 -0.47 -16.62
CA LEU A 178 -5.38 -0.24 -17.43
C LEU A 178 -5.05 -0.22 -18.93
N TYR A 179 -3.99 0.49 -19.30
CA TYR A 179 -3.50 0.57 -20.68
C TYR A 179 -3.10 -0.81 -21.23
N ASN A 180 -2.37 -1.59 -20.43
CA ASN A 180 -1.95 -2.93 -20.81
C ASN A 180 -3.10 -3.95 -20.87
N GLY A 181 -4.31 -3.58 -20.42
CA GLY A 181 -5.45 -4.48 -20.30
C GLY A 181 -5.33 -5.49 -19.14
N GLN A 182 -4.39 -5.30 -18.22
CA GLN A 182 -4.21 -6.12 -17.03
C GLN A 182 -5.18 -5.74 -15.90
N LEU A 183 -5.62 -4.47 -15.87
CA LEU A 183 -6.64 -3.97 -14.96
C LEU A 183 -7.97 -3.76 -15.70
N PRO A 184 -9.04 -4.49 -15.34
CA PRO A 184 -10.35 -4.30 -15.94
C PRO A 184 -10.91 -2.89 -15.71
N ALA A 185 -11.46 -2.27 -16.75
CA ALA A 185 -11.97 -0.90 -16.72
C ALA A 185 -12.99 -0.62 -15.62
N ASN A 186 -13.85 -1.60 -15.31
CA ASN A 186 -14.85 -1.47 -14.26
C ASN A 186 -14.23 -1.32 -12.86
N GLN A 187 -12.97 -1.75 -12.65
CA GLN A 187 -12.26 -1.51 -11.38
C GLN A 187 -11.85 -0.05 -11.19
N VAL A 188 -11.92 0.78 -12.23
CA VAL A 188 -11.69 2.23 -12.15
C VAL A 188 -12.96 3.02 -12.49
N GLY A 189 -14.11 2.36 -12.55
CA GLY A 189 -15.38 3.00 -12.90
C GLY A 189 -15.52 3.42 -14.36
N ALA A 190 -14.62 2.95 -15.24
CA ALA A 190 -14.63 3.25 -16.66
C ALA A 190 -15.11 2.03 -17.50
N SER A 191 -15.33 2.23 -18.79
CA SER A 191 -15.66 1.19 -19.78
C SER A 191 -14.62 1.15 -20.92
N GLY A 192 -14.24 -0.02 -21.43
CA GLY A 192 -13.20 -0.11 -22.46
C GLY A 192 -11.80 0.34 -21.98
N LEU A 193 -10.90 0.76 -22.89
CA LEU A 193 -9.46 0.87 -22.61
C LEU A 193 -8.93 2.28 -22.27
N GLY A 194 -9.78 3.30 -22.09
CA GLY A 194 -9.25 4.66 -21.88
C GLY A 194 -10.17 5.60 -21.13
N ILE A 195 -9.59 6.48 -20.31
CA ILE A 195 -10.31 7.46 -19.50
C ILE A 195 -10.41 8.75 -20.29
N ASN A 196 -11.63 9.20 -20.56
CA ASN A 196 -11.88 10.45 -21.25
C ASN A 196 -13.18 11.07 -20.74
N ALA A 197 -13.54 12.25 -21.23
CA ALA A 197 -14.74 12.92 -20.73
C ALA A 197 -16.05 12.16 -20.97
N ASN A 198 -16.10 11.29 -21.98
CA ASN A 198 -17.27 10.43 -22.25
C ASN A 198 -17.19 9.08 -21.51
N ASN A 199 -16.05 8.80 -20.87
CA ASN A 199 -15.77 7.56 -20.17
C ASN A 199 -14.83 7.83 -18.99
N GLN A 200 -15.38 8.50 -17.99
CA GLN A 200 -14.62 9.02 -16.87
C GLN A 200 -14.29 7.91 -15.86
N MET A 201 -13.24 8.14 -15.06
CA MET A 201 -13.04 7.33 -13.85
C MET A 201 -14.18 7.57 -12.87
N GLY A 202 -14.52 6.56 -12.07
CA GLY A 202 -15.53 6.67 -11.02
C GLY A 202 -15.01 6.22 -9.66
N ASN A 203 -15.90 6.14 -8.68
CA ASN A 203 -15.57 5.80 -7.30
C ASN A 203 -14.71 4.51 -7.13
N PRO A 204 -14.87 3.44 -7.94
CA PRO A 204 -13.99 2.27 -7.86
C PRO A 204 -12.50 2.58 -8.06
N ALA A 205 -12.16 3.66 -8.78
CA ALA A 205 -10.77 4.01 -9.04
C ALA A 205 -10.01 4.37 -7.75
N VAL A 206 -10.66 5.01 -6.77
CA VAL A 206 -10.04 5.35 -5.49
C VAL A 206 -9.59 4.07 -4.78
N GLN A 207 -10.49 3.10 -4.67
CA GLN A 207 -10.19 1.79 -4.07
C GLN A 207 -9.03 1.07 -4.79
N THR A 208 -9.01 1.11 -6.12
CA THR A 208 -7.96 0.49 -6.93
C THR A 208 -6.62 1.22 -6.80
N ILE A 209 -6.62 2.54 -6.82
CA ILE A 209 -5.41 3.35 -6.69
C ILE A 209 -4.83 3.19 -5.28
N THR A 210 -5.65 3.29 -4.22
CA THR A 210 -5.20 3.16 -2.84
C THR A 210 -4.66 1.76 -2.54
N ARG A 211 -5.32 0.69 -3.02
CA ARG A 211 -4.80 -0.67 -2.80
C ARG A 211 -3.47 -0.92 -3.55
N LEU A 212 -3.32 -0.38 -4.77
CA LEU A 212 -2.09 -0.50 -5.55
C LEU A 212 -0.96 0.34 -4.96
N PHE A 213 -1.27 1.52 -4.42
CA PHE A 213 -0.33 2.33 -3.65
C PHE A 213 0.24 1.54 -2.45
N GLY A 214 -0.61 0.79 -1.73
CA GLY A 214 -0.18 -0.02 -0.60
C GLY A 214 0.86 -1.10 -0.91
N THR A 215 0.92 -1.57 -2.17
CA THR A 215 1.81 -2.68 -2.58
C THR A 215 3.30 -2.37 -2.34
N GLN A 216 3.70 -1.10 -2.42
CA GLN A 216 5.07 -0.68 -2.14
C GLN A 216 5.53 -1.03 -0.71
N TYR A 217 4.60 -1.07 0.26
CA TYR A 217 4.92 -1.42 1.65
C TYR A 217 4.76 -2.92 1.93
N LEU A 218 3.84 -3.57 1.23
CA LEU A 218 3.48 -4.97 1.48
C LEU A 218 4.53 -5.94 0.93
N ASN A 219 5.13 -5.62 -0.22
CA ASN A 219 6.22 -6.39 -0.80
C ASN A 219 7.56 -5.98 -0.18
N ASN A 220 8.23 -6.92 0.48
CA ASN A 220 9.50 -6.65 1.16
C ASN A 220 10.61 -6.15 0.23
N ASN A 221 10.59 -6.60 -1.03
CA ASN A 221 11.66 -6.28 -1.96
C ASN A 221 11.49 -4.90 -2.58
N PHE A 222 10.27 -4.39 -2.71
CA PHE A 222 10.02 -3.16 -3.47
C PHE A 222 10.75 -1.94 -2.90
N LEU A 223 10.53 -1.58 -1.64
CA LEU A 223 11.24 -0.42 -1.07
C LEU A 223 12.75 -0.66 -1.04
N THR A 224 13.19 -1.85 -0.67
CA THR A 224 14.61 -2.21 -0.64
C THR A 224 15.28 -2.02 -2.00
N ASP A 225 14.66 -2.54 -3.07
CA ASP A 225 15.16 -2.45 -4.44
C ASP A 225 15.05 -1.03 -5.01
N ILE A 226 14.00 -0.28 -4.63
CA ILE A 226 13.83 1.12 -5.02
C ILE A 226 14.93 1.99 -4.40
N TYR A 227 15.24 1.80 -3.12
CA TYR A 227 16.32 2.54 -2.44
C TYR A 227 17.71 2.09 -2.88
N ALA A 228 17.90 0.80 -3.21
CA ALA A 228 19.13 0.32 -3.81
C ALA A 228 19.37 0.95 -5.19
N GLY A 229 18.29 1.19 -5.95
CA GLY A 229 18.32 1.80 -7.26
C GLY A 229 18.84 0.87 -8.36
N GLN A 230 18.65 1.30 -9.60
CA GLN A 230 19.17 0.68 -10.81
C GLN A 230 20.08 1.67 -11.54
N SER A 231 21.01 1.16 -12.34
CA SER A 231 21.82 1.98 -13.25
C SER A 231 20.90 2.75 -14.20
N PRO A 232 20.99 4.10 -14.30
CA PRO A 232 20.22 4.87 -15.27
C PRO A 232 20.37 4.38 -16.71
N THR A 233 21.57 3.92 -17.08
CA THR A 233 21.84 3.33 -18.39
C THR A 233 21.08 2.02 -18.59
N GLU A 234 21.05 1.14 -17.59
CA GLU A 234 20.29 -0.11 -17.64
C GLU A 234 18.78 0.13 -17.70
N VAL A 235 18.28 1.16 -17.01
CA VAL A 235 16.87 1.60 -17.11
C VAL A 235 16.54 2.00 -18.56
N VAL A 236 17.35 2.85 -19.19
CA VAL A 236 17.17 3.25 -20.60
C VAL A 236 17.19 2.04 -21.52
N GLN A 237 18.18 1.15 -21.39
CA GLN A 237 18.32 -0.04 -22.23
C GLN A 237 17.12 -0.99 -22.07
N THR A 238 16.64 -1.16 -20.84
CA THR A 238 15.47 -1.98 -20.54
C THR A 238 14.23 -1.42 -21.22
N LEU A 239 13.97 -0.12 -21.09
CA LEU A 239 12.83 0.54 -21.71
C LEU A 239 12.88 0.51 -23.25
N ILE A 240 14.07 0.72 -23.85
CA ILE A 240 14.26 0.59 -25.30
C ILE A 240 13.87 -0.80 -25.79
N LYS A 241 14.21 -1.84 -25.01
CA LYS A 241 13.90 -3.22 -25.34
C LYS A 241 12.43 -3.56 -25.17
N THR A 242 11.76 -3.05 -24.14
CA THR A 242 10.44 -3.54 -23.73
C THR A 242 9.27 -2.72 -24.26
N LEU A 243 9.38 -1.40 -24.35
CA LEU A 243 8.27 -0.53 -24.77
C LEU A 243 7.72 -0.85 -26.17
N PRO A 244 8.53 -1.26 -27.19
CA PRO A 244 8.02 -1.59 -28.51
C PRO A 244 6.99 -2.74 -28.56
N SER A 245 6.75 -3.47 -27.45
CA SER A 245 5.68 -4.45 -27.36
C SER A 245 4.27 -3.85 -27.40
N GLY A 246 4.14 -2.52 -27.27
CA GLY A 246 2.85 -1.85 -27.14
C GLY A 246 2.27 -1.86 -25.73
N GLN A 247 3.12 -2.11 -24.72
CA GLN A 247 2.74 -2.13 -23.30
C GLN A 247 3.66 -1.20 -22.49
N VAL A 248 3.19 -0.82 -21.31
CA VAL A 248 3.99 -0.17 -20.28
C VAL A 248 4.22 -1.16 -19.14
N PRO A 249 5.27 -2.00 -19.22
CA PRO A 249 5.46 -3.12 -18.29
C PRO A 249 6.00 -2.70 -16.92
N PHE A 250 6.43 -1.44 -16.78
CA PHE A 250 7.07 -0.96 -15.56
C PHE A 250 6.44 0.33 -15.03
N LEU A 251 6.44 0.45 -13.71
CA LEU A 251 6.41 1.72 -13.00
C LEU A 251 7.85 2.17 -12.76
N LEU A 252 8.14 3.46 -12.93
CA LEU A 252 9.42 4.06 -12.61
C LEU A 252 9.30 4.81 -11.27
N SER A 253 10.02 4.34 -10.25
CA SER A 253 10.14 5.03 -8.97
C SER A 253 11.38 5.91 -8.95
N ILE A 254 11.28 7.05 -8.27
CA ILE A 254 12.38 7.97 -7.99
C ILE A 254 12.38 8.22 -6.48
N VAL A 255 13.50 8.04 -5.79
CA VAL A 255 13.59 8.28 -4.34
C VAL A 255 14.85 9.03 -3.96
N SER A 256 14.76 9.88 -2.94
CA SER A 256 15.91 10.46 -2.24
C SER A 256 15.49 10.92 -0.84
N GLU A 257 16.37 11.62 -0.15
CA GLU A 257 16.08 12.23 1.16
C GLU A 257 14.95 13.26 1.12
N ILE A 258 14.65 13.87 -0.04
CA ILE A 258 13.56 14.85 -0.17
C ILE A 258 12.19 14.22 -0.42
N GLY A 259 12.13 12.89 -0.57
CA GLY A 259 10.90 12.13 -0.82
C GLY A 259 10.98 11.21 -2.03
N GLY A 260 9.89 10.46 -2.24
CA GLY A 260 9.73 9.53 -3.35
C GLY A 260 8.63 9.96 -4.33
N HIS A 261 8.71 9.47 -5.56
CA HIS A 261 7.68 9.65 -6.59
C HIS A 261 7.57 8.41 -7.47
N GLY A 262 6.35 8.13 -7.96
CA GLY A 262 6.06 7.04 -8.86
C GLY A 262 5.43 7.55 -10.14
N ILE A 263 6.04 7.24 -11.28
CA ILE A 263 5.65 7.73 -12.62
C ILE A 263 5.64 6.59 -13.65
N THR A 264 4.99 6.83 -14.78
CA THR A 264 4.78 5.80 -15.82
C THR A 264 5.65 6.11 -17.05
N PRO A 265 6.78 5.39 -17.28
CA PRO A 265 7.63 5.59 -18.46
C PRO A 265 6.99 4.96 -19.69
N TYR A 266 6.84 5.72 -20.78
CA TYR A 266 6.12 5.23 -21.97
C TYR A 266 6.87 5.37 -23.29
N ALA A 267 7.90 6.19 -23.35
CA ALA A 267 8.76 6.32 -24.53
C ALA A 267 10.22 6.68 -24.14
N VAL A 268 11.16 6.41 -25.04
CA VAL A 268 12.57 6.81 -24.93
C VAL A 268 12.98 7.56 -26.18
N LEU A 269 13.65 8.69 -26.00
CA LEU A 269 14.14 9.56 -27.06
C LEU A 269 15.65 9.72 -26.93
N ASP A 270 16.38 9.56 -28.04
CA ASP A 270 17.82 9.77 -28.15
C ASP A 270 18.10 11.25 -28.51
N ARG A 271 18.80 11.97 -27.64
CA ARG A 271 19.20 13.37 -27.84
C ARG A 271 20.57 13.51 -28.51
N GLY A 272 21.21 12.39 -28.81
CA GLY A 272 22.60 12.31 -29.27
C GLY A 272 23.59 12.41 -28.12
N ASN A 273 24.85 12.07 -28.42
CA ASN A 273 25.98 12.17 -27.48
C ASN A 273 25.79 11.37 -26.17
N GLY A 274 25.04 10.27 -26.20
CA GLY A 274 24.76 9.44 -25.02
C GLY A 274 23.72 10.01 -24.05
N LEU A 275 23.05 11.10 -24.42
CA LEU A 275 21.91 11.65 -23.67
C LEU A 275 20.60 11.07 -24.17
N PHE A 276 19.75 10.63 -23.24
CA PHE A 276 18.43 10.09 -23.52
C PHE A 276 17.38 10.79 -22.65
N ASP A 277 16.20 11.04 -23.20
CA ASP A 277 15.03 11.40 -22.41
C ASP A 277 14.10 10.19 -22.32
N ILE A 278 13.68 9.86 -21.10
CA ILE A 278 12.58 8.93 -20.84
C ILE A 278 11.32 9.79 -20.70
N ALA A 279 10.38 9.66 -21.63
CA ALA A 279 9.08 10.31 -21.55
C ALA A 279 8.19 9.61 -20.53
N VAL A 280 7.61 10.38 -19.60
CA VAL A 280 6.86 9.88 -18.45
C VAL A 280 5.49 10.55 -18.33
N TYR A 281 4.50 9.77 -17.91
CA TYR A 281 3.27 10.30 -17.31
C TYR A 281 3.53 10.52 -15.82
N ASP A 282 3.57 11.79 -15.45
CA ASP A 282 3.66 12.24 -14.07
C ASP A 282 2.25 12.57 -13.58
N ASN A 283 1.79 11.87 -12.56
CA ASN A 283 0.47 12.08 -11.98
C ASN A 283 0.34 13.39 -11.17
N ASN A 284 1.40 14.18 -10.99
CA ASN A 284 1.29 15.58 -10.54
C ASN A 284 1.01 16.54 -11.71
N PHE A 285 1.28 16.10 -12.95
CA PHE A 285 1.08 16.84 -14.21
C PHE A 285 0.34 15.96 -15.24
N PRO A 286 -0.88 15.50 -14.94
CA PRO A 286 -1.53 14.38 -15.63
C PRO A 286 -1.81 14.58 -17.12
N PHE A 287 -1.68 15.82 -17.61
CA PHE A 287 -2.10 16.25 -18.94
C PHE A 287 -0.97 16.54 -19.90
N ARG A 288 0.28 16.29 -19.50
CA ARG A 288 1.44 16.58 -20.32
C ARG A 288 2.50 15.51 -20.17
N ALA A 289 3.34 15.40 -21.20
CA ALA A 289 4.58 14.65 -21.10
C ALA A 289 5.59 15.43 -20.26
N LEU A 290 6.25 14.71 -19.35
CA LEU A 290 7.51 15.15 -18.76
C LEU A 290 8.64 14.20 -19.16
N ALA A 291 9.88 14.60 -18.92
CA ALA A 291 11.07 13.86 -19.28
C ALA A 291 12.03 13.72 -18.10
N LEU A 292 12.49 12.49 -17.87
CA LEU A 292 13.67 12.20 -17.08
C LEU A 292 14.86 12.07 -18.04
N THR A 293 15.85 12.94 -17.89
CA THR A 293 17.05 12.92 -18.74
C THR A 293 18.11 12.02 -18.11
N VAL A 294 18.66 11.11 -18.91
CA VAL A 294 19.74 10.18 -18.56
C VAL A 294 20.97 10.49 -19.41
N ASP A 295 22.14 10.55 -18.77
CA ASP A 295 23.44 10.53 -19.44
C ASP A 295 24.07 9.15 -19.27
N THR A 296 24.08 8.38 -20.36
CA THR A 296 24.64 7.01 -20.39
C THR A 296 26.16 6.98 -20.38
N ASN A 297 26.84 8.11 -20.63
CA ASN A 297 28.30 8.16 -20.53
C ASN A 297 28.77 8.24 -19.07
N THR A 298 27.96 8.87 -18.22
CA THR A 298 28.26 9.09 -16.79
C THR A 298 27.39 8.26 -15.86
N ASP A 299 26.48 7.47 -16.43
CA ASP A 299 25.45 6.70 -15.72
C ASP A 299 24.66 7.53 -14.70
N SER A 300 24.20 8.71 -15.15
CA SER A 300 23.53 9.68 -14.30
C SER A 300 22.16 10.09 -14.84
N PHE A 301 21.30 10.61 -13.97
CA PHE A 301 20.01 11.14 -14.37
C PHE A 301 19.67 12.46 -13.67
N VAL A 302 18.72 13.20 -14.26
CA VAL A 302 18.07 14.38 -13.68
C VAL A 302 16.57 14.32 -14.00
N TYR A 303 15.75 14.56 -12.98
CA TYR A 303 14.31 14.74 -13.11
C TYR A 303 13.84 15.91 -12.26
N THR A 304 13.08 16.82 -12.86
CA THR A 304 12.50 17.98 -12.18
C THR A 304 10.98 17.92 -12.28
N SER A 305 10.31 18.03 -11.14
CA SER A 305 8.85 18.09 -11.05
C SER A 305 8.44 19.07 -9.95
N ALA A 306 7.15 19.12 -9.63
CA ALA A 306 6.56 19.83 -8.52
C ALA A 306 5.38 19.04 -7.98
N THR A 307 4.91 19.36 -6.76
CA THR A 307 3.76 18.70 -6.14
C THR A 307 2.46 19.00 -6.89
N ASN A 308 2.38 20.19 -7.48
CA ASN A 308 1.36 20.62 -8.41
C ASN A 308 1.93 21.75 -9.29
N PRO A 309 1.26 22.15 -10.39
CA PRO A 309 1.76 23.16 -11.31
C PRO A 309 2.09 24.53 -10.68
N ASP A 310 1.47 24.88 -9.55
CA ASP A 310 1.66 26.17 -8.87
C ASP A 310 2.68 26.10 -7.71
N SER A 311 3.27 24.92 -7.46
CA SER A 311 4.24 24.71 -6.38
C SER A 311 5.68 24.91 -6.85
N PRO A 312 6.62 25.25 -5.94
CA PRO A 312 8.04 25.25 -6.24
C PRO A 312 8.49 23.90 -6.81
N THR A 313 9.34 23.94 -7.84
CA THR A 313 9.92 22.73 -8.40
C THR A 313 11.00 22.17 -7.48
N TYR A 314 11.19 20.86 -7.55
CA TYR A 314 12.28 20.15 -6.90
C TYR A 314 12.88 19.15 -7.88
N THR A 315 14.15 18.83 -7.67
CA THR A 315 14.96 18.05 -8.61
C THR A 315 15.58 16.85 -7.92
N TRP A 316 15.36 15.67 -8.49
CA TRP A 316 16.09 14.45 -8.18
C TRP A 316 17.19 14.25 -9.22
N SER A 317 18.37 13.88 -8.76
CA SER A 317 19.47 13.57 -9.64
C SER A 317 20.46 12.64 -8.96
N THR A 318 21.30 11.98 -9.74
CA THR A 318 22.46 11.25 -9.19
C THR A 318 23.34 12.16 -8.33
N ALA A 319 23.46 13.45 -8.67
CA ALA A 319 24.23 14.43 -7.89
C ALA A 319 23.61 14.77 -6.52
N THR A 320 22.32 14.50 -6.34
CA THR A 320 21.60 14.67 -5.07
C THR A 320 21.34 13.33 -4.38
N ASN A 321 22.13 12.29 -4.70
CA ASN A 321 22.00 10.93 -4.20
C ASN A 321 20.58 10.35 -4.37
N ALA A 322 19.88 10.76 -5.42
CA ALA A 322 18.61 10.15 -5.77
C ALA A 322 18.84 8.84 -6.52
N ALA A 323 17.94 7.89 -6.32
CA ALA A 323 17.90 6.60 -7.01
C ALA A 323 16.66 6.51 -7.89
N ILE A 324 16.76 5.75 -8.98
CA ILE A 324 15.62 5.33 -9.81
C ILE A 324 15.56 3.82 -9.91
N SER A 325 14.36 3.28 -10.03
CA SER A 325 14.16 1.83 -10.19
C SER A 325 12.87 1.53 -10.96
N LEU A 326 12.92 0.55 -11.85
CA LEU A 326 11.79 -0.02 -12.55
C LEU A 326 11.17 -1.16 -11.74
N THR A 327 9.90 -1.05 -11.39
CA THR A 327 9.11 -2.11 -10.76
C THR A 327 8.12 -2.67 -11.76
N SER A 328 8.03 -4.01 -11.87
CA SER A 328 7.12 -4.67 -12.81
C SER A 328 5.65 -4.43 -12.45
N ILE A 329 4.83 -4.07 -13.43
CA ILE A 329 3.38 -3.96 -13.25
C ILE A 329 2.76 -5.32 -12.88
N ASP A 330 3.28 -6.43 -13.43
CA ASP A 330 2.81 -7.77 -13.06
C ASP A 330 3.07 -8.08 -11.58
N GLU A 331 4.22 -7.67 -11.04
CA GLU A 331 4.53 -7.86 -9.62
C GLU A 331 3.69 -6.97 -8.71
N ILE A 332 3.38 -5.75 -9.14
CA ILE A 332 2.47 -4.83 -8.41
C ILE A 332 1.04 -5.39 -8.39
N LEU A 333 0.58 -6.00 -9.49
CA LEU A 333 -0.75 -6.58 -9.60
C LEU A 333 -0.89 -7.96 -8.94
N ALA A 334 0.22 -8.63 -8.66
CA ALA A 334 0.23 -9.93 -7.99
C ALA A 334 -0.36 -9.85 -6.58
N VAL A 335 -0.73 -11.01 -6.03
CA VAL A 335 -1.09 -11.12 -4.62
C VAL A 335 0.15 -10.86 -3.78
N GLN A 336 0.08 -9.84 -2.93
CA GLN A 336 1.18 -9.40 -2.08
C GLN A 336 1.30 -10.26 -0.82
N PRO A 337 2.50 -10.35 -0.21
CA PRO A 337 2.69 -10.98 1.09
C PRO A 337 1.76 -10.36 2.15
N CYS A 338 1.22 -11.21 3.02
CA CYS A 338 0.23 -10.79 4.01
C CYS A 338 0.51 -11.44 5.38
N PRO A 339 1.30 -10.82 6.27
CA PRO A 339 1.74 -11.44 7.53
C PRO A 339 0.58 -11.83 8.45
N VAL A 340 -0.56 -11.17 8.30
CA VAL A 340 -1.76 -11.42 9.11
C VAL A 340 -2.71 -12.44 8.48
N CYS A 341 -2.60 -12.70 7.17
CA CYS A 341 -3.58 -13.46 6.43
C CYS A 341 -3.58 -14.93 6.82
N ARG A 342 -4.76 -15.52 6.80
CA ARG A 342 -4.96 -16.95 7.05
C ARG A 342 -4.36 -17.78 5.91
N GLY A 343 -3.71 -18.88 6.28
CA GLY A 343 -3.15 -19.85 5.34
C GLY A 343 -1.67 -20.09 5.59
N LYS A 344 -0.83 -19.77 4.61
CA LYS A 344 0.62 -19.87 4.73
C LYS A 344 1.10 -18.80 5.72
N ASP A 345 1.93 -19.19 6.68
CA ASP A 345 2.64 -18.22 7.52
C ASP A 345 3.60 -17.39 6.64
N THR A 346 3.41 -16.07 6.65
CA THR A 346 4.27 -15.11 5.96
C THR A 346 4.78 -14.04 6.92
N GLY A 347 4.75 -14.29 8.23
CA GLY A 347 5.27 -13.39 9.25
C GLY A 347 4.27 -13.05 10.34
N THR A 348 4.66 -12.10 11.19
CA THR A 348 3.83 -11.53 12.26
C THR A 348 3.83 -10.02 12.14
N LEU A 349 2.65 -9.40 12.12
CA LEU A 349 2.50 -7.95 12.19
C LEU A 349 2.42 -7.50 13.66
N LEU A 350 3.32 -6.61 14.05
CA LEU A 350 3.30 -5.89 15.31
C LEU A 350 2.71 -4.50 15.12
N ALA A 351 1.73 -4.18 15.96
CA ALA A 351 1.17 -2.85 16.10
C ALA A 351 1.16 -2.41 17.57
N PHE A 352 1.15 -1.10 17.78
CA PHE A 352 1.21 -0.49 19.11
C PHE A 352 0.14 0.58 19.23
N SER A 353 -0.43 0.76 20.42
CA SER A 353 -1.20 1.96 20.73
C SER A 353 -0.33 3.21 20.56
N SER A 354 -0.94 4.33 20.14
CA SER A 354 -0.27 5.62 20.19
C SER A 354 -0.01 6.06 21.64
N TRP A 355 0.90 7.00 21.82
CA TRP A 355 1.15 7.63 23.11
C TRP A 355 1.05 9.16 23.02
N ASP A 356 0.72 9.78 24.16
CA ASP A 356 0.59 11.23 24.29
C ASP A 356 1.91 11.90 23.90
N ILE A 357 1.83 12.97 23.11
CA ILE A 357 3.00 13.72 22.64
C ILE A 357 3.91 14.21 23.78
N LYS A 358 3.36 14.44 24.98
CA LYS A 358 4.13 14.84 26.18
C LYS A 358 5.06 13.74 26.66
N ASN A 359 4.78 12.49 26.31
CA ASN A 359 5.62 11.34 26.59
C ASN A 359 6.60 11.02 25.44
N ASN A 360 6.66 11.84 24.39
CA ASN A 360 7.54 11.60 23.26
C ASN A 360 9.02 11.54 23.69
N GLY A 361 9.74 10.53 23.19
CA GLY A 361 11.12 10.24 23.60
C GLY A 361 11.28 9.61 24.98
N LEU A 362 10.18 9.36 25.72
CA LEU A 362 10.20 8.67 27.01
C LEU A 362 9.78 7.21 26.93
N LEU A 363 9.42 6.72 25.74
CA LEU A 363 9.11 5.33 25.45
C LEU A 363 10.05 4.82 24.36
N GLY A 364 10.70 3.69 24.62
CA GLY A 364 11.51 2.97 23.66
C GLY A 364 10.94 1.57 23.42
N ILE A 365 10.97 1.12 22.17
CA ILE A 365 10.60 -0.25 21.78
C ILE A 365 11.84 -0.94 21.25
N THR A 366 12.13 -2.12 21.77
CA THR A 366 13.21 -2.99 21.30
C THR A 366 12.64 -4.39 21.07
N LEU A 367 13.07 -5.04 19.98
CA LEU A 367 12.80 -6.45 19.76
C LEU A 367 13.97 -7.28 20.25
N LEU A 368 13.69 -8.35 20.98
CA LEU A 368 14.68 -9.27 21.52
C LEU A 368 14.48 -10.69 20.98
N ASP A 369 15.58 -11.43 20.83
CA ASP A 369 15.59 -12.87 20.58
C ASP A 369 15.25 -13.68 21.84
N THR A 370 15.21 -15.01 21.72
CA THR A 370 14.91 -15.93 22.83
C THR A 370 16.02 -16.02 23.89
N GLN A 371 17.20 -15.45 23.63
CA GLN A 371 18.30 -15.31 24.58
C GLN A 371 18.30 -13.94 25.28
N GLY A 372 17.42 -13.01 24.87
CA GLY A 372 17.32 -11.66 25.39
C GLY A 372 18.29 -10.65 24.75
N ASN A 373 18.96 -10.99 23.64
CA ASN A 373 19.73 -10.03 22.85
C ASN A 373 18.82 -9.30 21.85
N GLY A 374 19.29 -8.20 21.27
CA GLY A 374 18.55 -7.51 20.21
C GLY A 374 18.29 -8.44 19.01
N LEU A 375 17.06 -8.46 18.52
CA LEU A 375 16.67 -9.21 17.34
C LEU A 375 17.42 -8.69 16.11
N ALA A 376 17.92 -9.59 15.28
CA ALA A 376 18.69 -9.22 14.09
C ALA A 376 17.82 -8.40 13.11
N ALA A 377 18.39 -7.33 12.56
CA ALA A 377 17.67 -6.36 11.73
C ALA A 377 17.21 -6.90 10.36
N ASP A 378 17.75 -8.04 9.92
CA ASP A 378 17.35 -8.76 8.71
C ASP A 378 16.13 -9.70 8.93
N LEU A 379 15.69 -9.89 10.18
CA LEU A 379 14.54 -10.72 10.54
C LEU A 379 13.22 -9.94 10.68
N TYR A 380 13.27 -8.62 10.48
CA TYR A 380 12.09 -7.78 10.53
C TYR A 380 12.23 -6.54 9.66
N ARG A 381 11.10 -5.93 9.33
CA ARG A 381 11.05 -4.64 8.64
C ARG A 381 10.04 -3.70 9.27
N LEU A 382 10.28 -2.40 9.08
CA LEU A 382 9.38 -1.35 9.53
C LEU A 382 8.42 -0.97 8.42
N MET A 383 7.19 -0.67 8.80
CA MET A 383 6.15 -0.10 7.94
C MET A 383 5.64 1.21 8.54
N SER A 384 4.92 1.99 7.73
CA SER A 384 4.31 3.24 8.17
C SER A 384 3.43 3.03 9.41
N PRO A 385 3.42 4.00 10.35
CA PRO A 385 2.57 3.92 11.53
C PRO A 385 1.08 3.97 11.16
N LEU A 386 0.24 3.34 11.99
CA LEU A 386 -1.23 3.39 11.83
C LEU A 386 -1.80 4.79 11.99
N ASN A 387 -1.22 5.59 12.88
CA ASN A 387 -1.65 6.95 13.14
C ASN A 387 -0.41 7.86 13.01
N PRO A 388 -0.31 8.67 11.94
CA PRO A 388 0.77 9.63 11.80
C PRO A 388 0.81 10.58 13.01
N ALA A 389 2.01 11.00 13.39
CA ALA A 389 2.20 11.91 14.51
C ALA A 389 1.48 13.24 14.26
N ASN A 390 0.89 13.80 15.32
CA ASN A 390 0.22 15.09 15.29
C ASN A 390 0.55 15.89 16.57
N GLN A 391 -0.20 16.96 16.85
CA GLN A 391 0.04 17.80 18.02
C GLN A 391 -0.38 17.17 19.36
N GLU A 392 -1.04 16.00 19.33
CA GLU A 392 -1.60 15.33 20.51
C GLU A 392 -0.93 13.98 20.76
N GLN A 393 -0.53 13.25 19.71
CA GLN A 393 0.00 11.90 19.80
C GLN A 393 1.14 11.60 18.82
N VAL A 394 1.89 10.57 19.18
CA VAL A 394 2.93 9.92 18.36
C VAL A 394 2.69 8.42 18.38
N SER A 395 3.10 7.73 17.32
CA SER A 395 2.91 6.29 17.15
C SER A 395 4.21 5.62 16.78
N ALA A 396 4.40 4.40 17.27
CA ALA A 396 5.44 3.52 16.76
C ALA A 396 5.16 3.14 15.30
N PRO A 397 6.20 2.86 14.50
CA PRO A 397 6.00 2.18 13.23
C PRO A 397 5.35 0.81 13.45
N LEU A 398 4.62 0.34 12.44
CA LEU A 398 4.29 -1.08 12.37
C LEU A 398 5.56 -1.88 12.11
N ILE A 399 5.64 -3.10 12.64
CA ILE A 399 6.79 -3.98 12.42
C ILE A 399 6.29 -5.30 11.84
N VAL A 400 6.90 -5.78 10.76
CA VAL A 400 6.65 -7.13 10.26
C VAL A 400 7.85 -7.98 10.58
N ILE A 401 7.62 -8.99 11.41
CA ILE A 401 8.58 -10.03 11.76
C ILE A 401 8.48 -11.16 10.72
N ASP A 402 9.61 -11.72 10.32
CA ASP A 402 9.66 -12.85 9.39
C ASP A 402 9.00 -14.12 9.94
N PRO A 403 8.50 -15.01 9.06
CA PRO A 403 7.79 -16.23 9.47
C PRO A 403 8.66 -17.15 10.34
N GLY A 404 8.06 -17.73 11.38
CA GLY A 404 8.72 -18.65 12.30
C GLY A 404 9.73 -18.03 13.28
N VAL A 405 9.91 -16.70 13.29
CA VAL A 405 10.79 -16.02 14.25
C VAL A 405 10.04 -15.81 15.57
N GLU A 406 10.58 -16.38 16.65
CA GLU A 406 10.15 -16.07 18.02
C GLU A 406 10.83 -14.81 18.52
N PHE A 407 10.09 -13.95 19.22
CA PHE A 407 10.59 -12.65 19.65
C PHE A 407 9.96 -12.18 20.96
N THR A 408 10.63 -11.21 21.60
CA THR A 408 10.08 -10.46 22.72
C THR A 408 10.03 -8.97 22.38
N VAL A 409 8.87 -8.36 22.59
CA VAL A 409 8.72 -6.91 22.60
C VAL A 409 9.13 -6.40 23.97
N GLU A 410 10.19 -5.60 24.03
CA GLU A 410 10.61 -4.86 25.21
C GLU A 410 10.17 -3.40 25.06
N VAL A 411 9.35 -2.91 25.99
CA VAL A 411 8.97 -1.49 26.09
C VAL A 411 9.64 -0.91 27.32
N VAL A 412 10.49 0.10 27.12
CA VAL A 412 11.19 0.82 28.17
C VAL A 412 10.54 2.17 28.38
N ALA A 413 9.98 2.40 29.56
CA ALA A 413 9.39 3.67 29.96
C ALA A 413 10.34 4.47 30.86
N GLY A 414 10.61 5.70 30.45
CA GLY A 414 11.33 6.71 31.23
C GLY A 414 10.44 7.38 32.29
N ALA A 415 10.79 8.60 32.69
CA ALA A 415 10.00 9.38 33.62
C ALA A 415 8.79 10.04 32.91
N LEU A 416 7.74 9.25 32.67
CA LEU A 416 6.53 9.69 31.98
C LEU A 416 5.93 10.96 32.60
N VAL A 417 5.49 11.88 31.74
CA VAL A 417 4.93 13.19 32.12
C VAL A 417 3.43 13.07 32.41
N VAL A 418 2.74 12.20 31.69
CA VAL A 418 1.31 11.90 31.87
C VAL A 418 1.10 10.38 31.94
N PRO A 419 0.02 9.90 32.61
CA PRO A 419 -0.37 8.50 32.56
C PRO A 419 -0.50 8.01 31.11
N GLN A 420 -0.13 6.76 30.87
CA GLN A 420 0.00 6.22 29.52
C GLN A 420 -0.39 4.75 29.53
N SER A 421 -1.41 4.41 28.75
CA SER A 421 -1.75 3.03 28.45
C SER A 421 -0.82 2.44 27.38
N LEU A 422 -0.74 1.12 27.32
CA LEU A 422 -0.04 0.40 26.27
C LEU A 422 -0.90 -0.73 25.75
N GLU A 423 -1.03 -0.80 24.43
CA GLU A 423 -1.45 -2.00 23.74
C GLU A 423 -0.34 -2.46 22.79
N VAL A 424 -0.03 -3.75 22.84
CA VAL A 424 0.87 -4.42 21.87
C VAL A 424 0.06 -5.51 21.20
N TYR A 425 -0.06 -5.42 19.88
CA TYR A 425 -0.76 -6.40 19.05
C TYR A 425 0.27 -7.19 18.26
N ALA A 426 0.29 -8.52 18.40
CA ALA A 426 1.03 -9.42 17.53
C ALA A 426 0.04 -10.28 16.74
N MET A 427 0.02 -10.13 15.42
CA MET A 427 -0.99 -10.75 14.58
C MET A 427 -0.35 -11.61 13.49
N SER A 428 -0.75 -12.87 13.44
CA SER A 428 -0.30 -13.81 12.42
C SER A 428 -1.39 -14.83 12.11
N ASN A 429 -1.53 -15.20 10.83
CA ASN A 429 -2.39 -16.30 10.39
C ASN A 429 -3.85 -16.24 10.91
N GLY A 430 -4.45 -15.05 10.92
CA GLY A 430 -5.80 -14.81 11.45
C GLY A 430 -5.96 -14.99 12.96
N ALA A 431 -4.86 -15.00 13.71
CA ALA A 431 -4.84 -14.95 15.16
C ALA A 431 -4.16 -13.65 15.62
N SER A 432 -4.45 -13.23 16.85
CA SER A 432 -3.84 -12.08 17.49
C SER A 432 -3.55 -12.34 18.96
N ASP A 433 -2.33 -12.06 19.38
CA ASP A 433 -1.91 -11.97 20.77
C ASP A 433 -1.82 -10.48 21.14
N VAL A 434 -2.60 -10.06 22.13
CA VAL A 434 -2.72 -8.67 22.54
C VAL A 434 -2.35 -8.53 24.01
N LEU A 435 -1.38 -7.68 24.29
CA LEU A 435 -1.10 -7.20 25.64
C LEU A 435 -1.75 -5.84 25.83
N THR A 436 -2.52 -5.66 26.89
CA THR A 436 -3.03 -4.36 27.34
C THR A 436 -2.53 -4.06 28.75
N LEU A 437 -2.01 -2.85 28.95
CA LEU A 437 -1.75 -2.23 30.24
C LEU A 437 -2.51 -0.92 30.31
N GLU A 438 -3.36 -0.76 31.33
CA GLU A 438 -4.08 0.50 31.57
C GLU A 438 -3.11 1.64 31.85
N ASP A 439 -2.06 1.37 32.64
CA ASP A 439 -0.98 2.30 32.93
C ASP A 439 0.38 1.58 32.85
N ILE A 440 1.29 2.10 32.02
CA ILE A 440 2.70 1.72 32.05
C ILE A 440 3.34 2.39 33.26
N PRO A 441 3.94 1.64 34.22
CA PRO A 441 4.64 2.28 35.32
C PRO A 441 5.82 3.12 34.81
N ALA A 442 5.93 4.38 35.21
CA ALA A 442 7.09 5.21 34.86
C ALA A 442 8.40 4.57 35.34
N GLN A 443 9.51 4.77 34.65
CA GLN A 443 10.82 4.16 34.95
C GLN A 443 10.74 2.64 35.09
N SER A 444 10.08 1.99 34.13
CA SER A 444 9.92 0.54 34.11
C SER A 444 10.24 -0.04 32.74
N THR A 445 10.36 -1.36 32.72
CA THR A 445 10.51 -2.15 31.51
C THR A 445 9.41 -3.19 31.52
N VAL A 446 8.68 -3.28 30.42
CA VAL A 446 7.66 -4.30 30.15
C VAL A 446 8.20 -5.21 29.06
N LYS A 447 8.03 -6.53 29.23
CA LYS A 447 8.39 -7.52 28.23
C LYS A 447 7.17 -8.36 27.88
N PHE A 448 6.94 -8.52 26.59
CA PHE A 448 5.89 -9.36 26.02
C PHE A 448 6.51 -10.28 24.97
N ALA A 449 6.73 -11.53 25.35
CA ALA A 449 7.23 -12.56 24.45
C ALA A 449 6.06 -13.22 23.71
N VAL A 450 6.23 -13.44 22.41
CA VAL A 450 5.27 -14.12 21.55
C VAL A 450 5.99 -15.29 20.88
N PHE A 451 5.39 -16.47 20.99
CA PHE A 451 5.90 -17.73 20.44
C PHE A 451 4.74 -18.57 19.93
N GLU A 452 5.03 -19.65 19.20
CA GLU A 452 4.03 -20.41 18.43
C GLU A 452 2.78 -20.83 19.25
N LYS A 453 2.98 -21.14 20.54
CA LYS A 453 1.93 -21.69 21.41
C LYS A 453 1.49 -20.76 22.54
N GLY A 454 1.95 -19.51 22.58
CA GLY A 454 1.58 -18.66 23.69
C GLY A 454 2.37 -17.38 23.82
N THR A 455 2.19 -16.76 24.99
CA THR A 455 2.83 -15.51 25.34
C THR A 455 3.40 -15.57 26.76
N ILE A 456 4.42 -14.75 27.01
CA ILE A 456 4.95 -14.51 28.36
C ILE A 456 5.00 -13.01 28.59
N PHE A 457 4.52 -12.58 29.75
CA PHE A 457 4.64 -11.21 30.22
C PHE A 457 5.54 -11.13 31.46
N SER A 458 6.31 -10.05 31.55
CA SER A 458 6.93 -9.61 32.80
C SER A 458 7.12 -8.09 32.83
N ALA A 459 7.27 -7.52 34.02
CA ALA A 459 7.60 -6.11 34.20
C ALA A 459 8.56 -5.88 35.38
N THR A 460 9.39 -4.84 35.30
CA THR A 460 10.34 -4.47 36.37
C THR A 460 9.69 -3.70 37.52
N LYS A 461 8.42 -3.32 37.37
CA LYS A 461 7.56 -2.75 38.41
C LYS A 461 6.25 -3.55 38.50
N PRO A 462 5.53 -3.48 39.63
CA PRO A 462 4.23 -4.11 39.74
C PRO A 462 3.26 -3.61 38.66
N SER A 463 2.43 -4.51 38.14
CA SER A 463 1.48 -4.21 37.06
C SER A 463 0.33 -5.22 37.05
N SER A 464 -0.72 -4.95 36.27
CA SER A 464 -1.84 -5.87 36.07
C SER A 464 -2.09 -6.01 34.56
N PRO A 465 -1.29 -6.81 33.82
CA PRO A 465 -1.46 -6.98 32.39
C PRO A 465 -2.78 -7.68 32.07
N ARG A 466 -3.41 -7.33 30.95
CA ARG A 466 -4.40 -8.18 30.30
C ARG A 466 -3.76 -8.77 29.05
N ILE A 467 -3.80 -10.09 28.94
CA ILE A 467 -3.30 -10.85 27.81
C ILE A 467 -4.50 -11.48 27.14
N GLN A 468 -4.77 -11.07 25.91
CA GLN A 468 -5.85 -11.58 25.09
C GLN A 468 -5.26 -12.36 23.92
N GLN A 469 -5.78 -13.55 23.67
CA GLN A 469 -5.44 -14.34 22.50
C GLN A 469 -6.72 -14.63 21.73
N LEU A 470 -6.77 -14.20 20.48
CA LEU A 470 -7.90 -14.41 19.60
C LEU A 470 -7.47 -15.28 18.43
N ALA A 471 -8.33 -16.23 18.05
CA ALA A 471 -8.15 -17.00 16.83
C ALA A 471 -9.48 -17.11 16.06
N ASP A 472 -9.47 -16.64 14.82
CA ASP A 472 -10.57 -16.83 13.88
C ASP A 472 -10.44 -18.22 13.22
N GLU A 473 -11.14 -19.23 13.76
CA GLU A 473 -11.23 -20.54 13.13
C GLU A 473 -12.20 -20.54 11.94
N LYS A 474 -12.35 -21.68 11.26
CA LYS A 474 -13.22 -21.78 10.06
C LYS A 474 -14.69 -21.51 10.35
N VAL A 475 -15.14 -21.69 11.58
CA VAL A 475 -16.56 -21.65 11.95
C VAL A 475 -16.82 -20.73 13.14
N ASN A 476 -15.93 -20.74 14.12
CA ASN A 476 -16.06 -19.95 15.35
C ASN A 476 -14.80 -19.13 15.55
N SER A 477 -14.94 -17.95 16.13
CA SER A 477 -13.80 -17.24 16.72
C SER A 477 -13.73 -17.62 18.19
N TYR A 478 -12.52 -17.81 18.70
CA TYR A 478 -12.27 -18.01 20.11
C TYR A 478 -11.44 -16.86 20.64
N GLU A 479 -11.76 -16.40 21.83
CA GLU A 479 -11.04 -15.38 22.57
C GLU A 479 -10.72 -15.92 23.96
N VAL A 480 -9.46 -15.80 24.35
CA VAL A 480 -8.92 -16.29 25.62
C VAL A 480 -8.22 -15.14 26.30
N ASN A 481 -8.67 -14.81 27.50
CA ASN A 481 -8.19 -13.69 28.29
C ASN A 481 -7.57 -14.19 29.60
N GLY A 482 -6.42 -13.63 29.94
CA GLY A 482 -5.75 -13.78 31.22
C GLY A 482 -5.40 -12.41 31.79
N HIS A 483 -5.74 -12.18 33.06
CA HIS A 483 -5.50 -10.92 33.73
C HIS A 483 -5.08 -11.15 35.19
N PRO A 484 -3.78 -11.42 35.43
CA PRO A 484 -3.24 -11.44 36.78
C PRO A 484 -3.32 -10.04 37.41
N LEU A 485 -3.86 -9.98 38.62
CA LEU A 485 -4.04 -8.76 39.39
C LEU A 485 -2.84 -8.54 40.32
N ASP A 486 -2.37 -7.30 40.40
CA ASP A 486 -1.30 -6.86 41.29
C ASP A 486 -0.02 -7.71 41.16
N LEU A 487 0.35 -8.03 39.90
CA LEU A 487 1.50 -8.85 39.60
C LEU A 487 2.77 -8.20 40.18
N PRO A 488 3.55 -8.89 41.05
CA PRO A 488 4.77 -8.32 41.59
C PRO A 488 5.85 -8.10 40.54
N LYS A 489 6.74 -7.15 40.79
CA LYS A 489 7.90 -6.90 39.92
C LYS A 489 8.73 -8.17 39.68
N GLY A 490 9.20 -8.35 38.46
CA GLY A 490 10.09 -9.45 38.05
C GLY A 490 9.42 -10.83 38.03
N VAL A 491 8.11 -10.91 38.26
CA VAL A 491 7.35 -12.15 38.07
C VAL A 491 6.98 -12.31 36.61
N TYR A 492 7.20 -13.50 36.09
CA TYR A 492 6.73 -13.94 34.78
C TYR A 492 5.36 -14.59 34.90
N VAL A 493 4.49 -14.28 33.96
CA VAL A 493 3.21 -14.95 33.73
C VAL A 493 3.16 -15.44 32.29
N GLY A 494 2.72 -16.67 32.09
CA GLY A 494 2.57 -17.28 30.77
C GLY A 494 1.12 -17.60 30.47
N GLN A 495 0.72 -17.44 29.21
CA GLN A 495 -0.56 -17.89 28.68
C GLN A 495 -0.30 -18.75 27.44
N GLU A 496 -0.46 -20.07 27.59
CA GLU A 496 -0.23 -21.06 26.54
C GLU A 496 -1.57 -21.58 26.04
N TRP A 497 -1.78 -21.56 24.72
CA TRP A 497 -3.04 -21.94 24.10
C TRP A 497 -2.85 -23.08 23.09
N ASP A 498 -3.22 -24.29 23.51
CA ASP A 498 -3.28 -25.44 22.61
C ASP A 498 -4.68 -25.52 21.97
N ARG A 499 -4.79 -24.94 20.77
CA ARG A 499 -6.02 -24.92 19.97
C ARG A 499 -6.48 -26.32 19.53
N GLN A 500 -5.56 -27.28 19.40
CA GLN A 500 -5.92 -28.64 19.00
C GLN A 500 -6.50 -29.43 20.17
N ALA A 501 -5.85 -29.32 21.35
CA ALA A 501 -6.34 -29.92 22.58
C ALA A 501 -7.53 -29.16 23.18
N LYS A 502 -7.79 -27.93 22.72
CA LYS A 502 -8.77 -26.99 23.28
C LYS A 502 -8.56 -26.75 24.76
N SER A 503 -7.31 -26.47 25.10
CA SER A 503 -6.89 -26.22 26.46
C SER A 503 -6.07 -24.94 26.53
N VAL A 504 -6.29 -24.15 27.57
CA VAL A 504 -5.47 -22.97 27.89
C VAL A 504 -4.81 -23.19 29.24
N ARG A 505 -3.51 -22.95 29.30
CA ARG A 505 -2.72 -22.99 30.52
C ARG A 505 -2.24 -21.58 30.87
N TYR A 506 -2.63 -21.12 32.05
CA TYR A 506 -2.12 -19.91 32.66
C TYR A 506 -1.11 -20.29 33.73
N SER A 507 0.11 -19.77 33.64
CA SER A 507 1.21 -20.11 34.54
C SER A 507 1.85 -18.87 35.16
N THR A 508 2.50 -19.04 36.31
CA THR A 508 3.22 -17.97 36.99
C THR A 508 4.45 -18.45 37.75
N THR A 509 5.47 -17.60 37.81
CA THR A 509 6.65 -17.79 38.66
C THR A 509 6.51 -17.16 40.05
N ALA A 510 5.32 -16.64 40.39
CA ALA A 510 5.06 -16.01 41.66
C ALA A 510 5.31 -16.96 42.84
N LYS A 511 5.95 -16.42 43.89
CA LYS A 511 6.20 -17.13 45.16
C LYS A 511 5.11 -16.86 46.20
N GLN A 512 4.04 -16.18 45.80
CA GLN A 512 2.86 -15.88 46.62
C GLN A 512 1.60 -16.19 45.83
N THR A 513 0.48 -16.35 46.53
CA THR A 513 -0.83 -16.47 45.88
C THR A 513 -1.13 -15.22 45.07
N LEU A 514 -1.56 -15.40 43.82
CA LEU A 514 -2.05 -14.33 42.95
C LEU A 514 -3.56 -14.44 42.77
N LYS A 515 -4.20 -13.32 42.42
CA LYS A 515 -5.58 -13.31 41.93
C LYS A 515 -5.60 -13.13 40.43
N TRP A 516 -6.41 -13.91 39.75
CA TRP A 516 -6.53 -13.88 38.29
C TRP A 516 -7.98 -13.69 37.89
N ASN A 517 -8.19 -12.81 36.91
CA ASN A 517 -9.39 -12.88 36.08
C ASN A 517 -9.02 -13.66 34.82
N ILE A 518 -9.81 -14.66 34.47
CA ILE A 518 -9.66 -15.44 33.25
C ILE A 518 -11.00 -15.56 32.55
N GLN A 519 -10.97 -15.56 31.22
CA GLN A 519 -12.19 -15.65 30.42
C GLN A 519 -11.88 -16.41 29.13
N ILE A 520 -12.81 -17.27 28.71
CA ILE A 520 -12.78 -17.94 27.41
C ILE A 520 -14.14 -17.72 26.78
N ASP A 521 -14.14 -17.02 25.65
CA ASP A 521 -15.33 -16.79 24.86
C ASP A 521 -15.21 -17.55 23.55
N LYS A 522 -16.28 -18.23 23.20
CA LYS A 522 -16.54 -18.70 21.86
C LYS A 522 -17.55 -17.73 21.27
N ASN A 523 -17.22 -17.20 20.10
CA ASN A 523 -18.07 -16.31 19.34
C ASN A 523 -18.65 -17.03 18.11
N PRO A 524 -19.64 -17.95 18.27
CA PRO A 524 -20.38 -18.47 17.14
C PRO A 524 -21.46 -17.48 16.71
N THR A 525 -21.63 -17.27 15.40
CA THR A 525 -22.81 -16.58 14.89
C THR A 525 -24.04 -17.49 15.07
N PRO A 526 -25.15 -17.10 15.75
CA PRO A 526 -25.54 -15.74 16.17
C PRO A 526 -25.42 -15.43 17.68
N THR A 527 -24.94 -16.33 18.53
CA THR A 527 -24.93 -16.16 19.99
C THR A 527 -23.57 -16.48 20.58
N GLU A 528 -22.94 -15.51 21.25
CA GLU A 528 -21.73 -15.70 22.04
C GLU A 528 -21.96 -16.63 23.23
N PHE A 529 -21.01 -17.50 23.52
CA PHE A 529 -20.99 -18.34 24.71
C PHE A 529 -19.60 -18.27 25.33
N GLY A 530 -19.53 -17.97 26.62
CA GLY A 530 -18.26 -17.86 27.31
C GLY A 530 -18.33 -18.29 28.76
N TRP A 531 -17.15 -18.47 29.33
CA TRP A 531 -16.95 -18.71 30.75
C TRP A 531 -15.94 -17.70 31.28
N ALA A 532 -16.18 -17.18 32.47
CA ALA A 532 -15.26 -16.29 33.17
C ALA A 532 -15.10 -16.70 34.63
N GLY A 533 -13.85 -16.71 35.10
CA GLY A 533 -13.47 -16.82 36.50
C GLY A 533 -12.90 -15.49 36.97
N LEU A 534 -13.50 -14.87 37.98
CA LEU A 534 -13.07 -13.58 38.51
C LEU A 534 -12.42 -13.75 39.89
N GLY A 535 -11.26 -13.14 40.08
CA GLY A 535 -10.52 -13.17 41.34
C GLY A 535 -10.10 -14.59 41.75
N VAL A 536 -9.85 -15.47 40.79
CA VAL A 536 -9.39 -16.85 41.04
C VAL A 536 -8.08 -16.81 41.81
N GLU A 537 -8.04 -17.42 42.99
CA GLU A 537 -6.83 -17.50 43.81
C GLU A 537 -5.93 -18.63 43.28
N VAL A 538 -4.74 -18.26 42.81
CA VAL A 538 -3.74 -19.17 42.25
C VAL A 538 -2.59 -19.30 43.24
N PRO A 539 -2.44 -20.43 43.95
CA PRO A 539 -1.34 -20.63 44.89
C PRO A 539 0.02 -20.54 44.20
N ALA A 540 1.05 -20.19 44.97
CA ALA A 540 2.43 -20.10 44.47
C ALA A 540 2.85 -21.40 43.76
N GLY A 541 3.39 -21.28 42.54
CA GLY A 541 3.84 -22.40 41.72
C GLY A 541 2.73 -23.29 41.15
N SER A 542 1.47 -22.88 41.23
CA SER A 542 0.34 -23.57 40.58
C SER A 542 0.00 -22.94 39.24
N ASP A 543 -0.59 -23.75 38.35
CA ASP A 543 -1.14 -23.31 37.07
C ASP A 543 -2.67 -23.37 37.10
N ILE A 544 -3.31 -22.57 36.26
CA ILE A 544 -4.71 -22.76 35.91
C ILE A 544 -4.76 -23.44 34.54
N LEU A 545 -5.48 -24.57 34.46
CA LEU A 545 -5.77 -25.26 33.21
C LEU A 545 -7.27 -25.18 32.95
N VAL A 546 -7.65 -24.74 31.75
CA VAL A 546 -9.05 -24.65 31.32
C VAL A 546 -9.23 -25.41 30.01
N ASP A 547 -10.06 -26.45 30.03
CA ASP A 547 -10.45 -27.23 28.85
C ASP A 547 -11.84 -26.76 28.35
N TYR A 548 -12.03 -26.62 27.04
CA TYR A 548 -13.26 -26.03 26.46
C TYR A 548 -13.78 -26.63 25.14
#